data_AF-A0A367EN45-F1
#
_entry.id   AF-A0A367EN45-F1
#
_cell.length_a   1.000
_cell.length_b   1.000
_cell.length_c   1.000
_cell.angle_alpha   90.00
_cell.angle_beta   90.00
_cell.angle_gamma   90.00
#
_symmetry.space_group_name_H-M   'P 1'
#
loop_
_entity.id
_entity.type
_entity.pdbx_description
1 polymer ?
#
loop_
_entity_poly.entity_id
_entity_poly.type
_entity_poly.pdbx_seq_one_letter_code
_entity_poly.pdbx_strand_id
1 'polypeptide(L)' 'MWSVGQRARDRKSGKDGEIVQVTLPSPVIYRLRLDDPPGVVVYRYGDQLLPVSSSGGLGRR' A
#
# COMPACT_ATOMS: atom_id res chain seq x y z
N MET A 1 3.42 -8.04 -7.81
CA MET A 1 2.12 -8.47 -7.24
C MET A 1 2.18 -8.23 -5.75
N TRP A 2 1.13 -7.67 -5.15
CA TRP A 2 1.12 -7.33 -3.72
C TRP A 2 0.52 -8.48 -2.90
N SER A 3 0.90 -8.57 -1.63
CA SER A 3 0.43 -9.61 -0.69
C SER A 3 -0.27 -9.00 0.52
N VAL A 4 -1.20 -9.73 1.13
CA VAL A 4 -1.78 -9.35 2.43
C VAL A 4 -0.66 -9.22 3.47
N GLY A 5 -0.71 -8.17 4.31
CA GLY A 5 0.32 -7.80 5.26
C GLY A 5 1.43 -6.91 4.67
N GLN A 6 1.50 -6.78 3.34
CA GLN A 6 2.52 -5.95 2.71
C GLN A 6 2.20 -4.46 2.89
N ARG A 7 3.25 -3.67 3.17
CA ARG A 7 3.19 -2.22 3.27
C ARG A 7 3.22 -1.60 1.87
N ALA A 8 2.32 -0.65 1.60
CA ALA A 8 2.23 0.05 0.34
C ALA A 8 1.79 1.51 0.54
N ARG A 9 2.17 2.36 -0.42
CA ARG A 9 1.74 3.75 -0.50
C ARG A 9 0.72 3.92 -1.61
N ASP A 10 -0.44 4.50 -1.29
CA ASP A 10 -1.44 4.86 -2.30
C ASP A 10 -0.90 6.02 -3.16
N ARG A 11 -0.75 5.79 -4.46
CA ARG A 11 -0.28 6.82 -5.41
C ARG A 11 -1.23 8.01 -5.49
N LYS A 12 -2.53 7.82 -5.27
CA LYS A 12 -3.54 8.88 -5.39
C LYS A 12 -3.51 9.84 -4.21
N SER A 13 -3.50 9.30 -2.98
CA SER A 13 -3.53 10.12 -1.77
C SER A 13 -2.13 10.41 -1.18
N GLY A 14 -1.10 9.68 -1.63
CA GLY A 14 0.24 9.75 -1.07
C GLY A 14 0.36 9.15 0.34
N LYS A 15 -0.68 8.44 0.81
CA LYS A 15 -0.77 7.88 2.16
C LYS A 15 -0.31 6.43 2.20
N ASP A 16 0.34 6.08 3.30
CA ASP A 16 0.83 4.74 3.54
C ASP A 16 -0.25 3.88 4.20
N GLY A 17 -0.12 2.58 4.00
CA GLY A 17 -1.01 1.59 4.58
C GLY A 17 -0.54 0.16 4.41
N GLU A 18 -1.41 -0.75 4.78
CA GLU A 18 -1.20 -2.20 4.75
C GLU A 18 -2.25 -2.87 3.87
N ILE A 19 -1.82 -3.78 3.00
CA ILE A 19 -2.74 -4.58 2.19
C ILE A 19 -3.44 -5.58 3.11
N VAL A 20 -4.76 -5.47 3.24
CA VAL A 20 -5.55 -6.37 4.11
C VAL A 20 -6.30 -7.44 3.32
N GLN A 21 -6.45 -7.25 2.01
CA GLN A 21 -7.12 -8.22 1.14
C GLN A 21 -6.65 -8.10 -0.30
N VAL A 22 -6.58 -9.24 -0.99
CA VAL A 22 -6.41 -9.36 -2.43
C VAL A 22 -7.63 -10.09 -3.00
N THR A 23 -8.34 -9.46 -3.94
CA THR A 23 -9.49 -10.07 -4.62
C THR A 23 -9.06 -10.55 -6.01
N LEU A 24 -9.33 -11.83 -6.30
CA LEU A 24 -9.11 -12.53 -7.58
C LEU A 24 -10.45 -13.14 -8.06
N PRO A 25 -10.63 -13.52 -9.34
CA PRO A 25 -9.72 -13.35 -10.49
C PRO A 25 -9.82 -11.95 -11.14
N SER A 26 -9.16 -11.74 -12.29
CA SER A 26 -8.94 -10.42 -12.92
C SER A 26 -10.21 -9.55 -13.08
N PRO A 27 -10.15 -8.22 -12.79
CA PRO A 27 -8.96 -7.47 -12.37
C PRO A 27 -8.59 -7.72 -10.90
N VAL A 28 -7.29 -7.80 -10.62
CA VAL A 28 -6.79 -7.94 -9.25
C VAL A 28 -7.01 -6.63 -8.50
N ILE A 29 -7.84 -6.65 -7.46
CA ILE A 29 -8.13 -5.49 -6.61
C ILE A 29 -7.50 -5.72 -5.24
N TYR A 30 -6.80 -4.70 -4.75
CA TYR A 30 -6.17 -4.68 -3.44
C TYR A 30 -6.96 -3.77 -2.50
N ARG A 31 -7.22 -4.23 -1.28
CA ARG A 31 -7.74 -3.39 -0.20
C ARG A 31 -6.59 -2.93 0.67
N LEU A 32 -6.34 -1.63 0.70
CA LEU A 32 -5.29 -0.99 1.48
C LEU A 32 -5.94 -0.31 2.69
N ARG A 33 -5.61 -0.74 3.90
CA ARG A 33 -5.96 -0.04 5.13
C ARG A 33 -4.93 1.06 5.37
N LEU A 34 -5.36 2.32 5.32
CA LEU A 34 -4.51 3.48 5.56
C LEU A 34 -4.15 3.60 7.04
N ASP A 35 -2.96 4.12 7.31
CA ASP A 35 -2.52 4.43 8.68
C ASP A 35 -3.09 5.77 9.16
N ASP A 36 -3.27 6.72 8.25
CA ASP A 36 -3.87 8.02 8.51
C ASP A 36 -4.88 8.39 7.40
N PRO A 37 -6.14 8.74 7.72
CA PRO A 37 -6.76 8.45 9.00
C PRO A 37 -6.81 6.93 9.24
N PRO A 38 -6.60 6.47 10.47
CA PRO A 38 -6.59 5.05 10.78
C PRO A 38 -7.95 4.41 10.50
N GLY A 39 -7.93 3.18 9.99
CA GLY A 39 -9.14 2.38 9.77
C GLY A 39 -9.86 2.64 8.45
N VAL A 40 -9.43 3.63 7.66
CA VAL A 40 -9.95 3.82 6.29
C VAL A 40 -9.38 2.75 5.36
N VAL A 41 -10.26 2.03 4.67
CA VAL A 41 -9.88 1.04 3.66
C VAL A 41 -10.20 1.58 2.27
N VAL A 42 -9.19 1.61 1.40
CA VAL A 42 -9.32 2.02 0.00
C VAL A 42 -9.08 0.86 -0.94
N TYR A 43 -9.72 0.90 -2.10
CA TYR A 43 -9.59 -0.11 -3.16
C TYR A 43 -8.65 0.41 -4.24
N ARG A 44 -7.63 -0.38 -4.60
CA ARG A 44 -6.61 -0.01 -5.58
C ARG A 44 -6.25 -1.16 -6.51
N TYR A 45 -5.87 -0.79 -7.73
CA TYR A 45 -5.18 -1.67 -8.66
C TYR A 45 -3.67 -1.65 -8.39
N GLY A 46 -2.95 -2.64 -8.91
CA GLY A 46 -1.53 -2.85 -8.59
C GLY A 46 -0.61 -1.69 -9.01
N ASP A 47 -0.96 -0.99 -10.08
CA ASP A 47 -0.26 0.20 -10.63
C ASP A 47 -0.53 1.49 -9.85
N GLN A 48 -1.51 1.47 -8.95
CA GLN A 48 -1.86 2.59 -8.07
C GLN A 48 -1.19 2.49 -6.69
N LEU A 49 -0.40 1.45 -6.46
CA LEU A 49 0.35 1.21 -5.24
C LEU A 49 1.84 1.38 -5.50
N LEU A 50 2.53 2.05 -4.59
CA LEU A 50 3.98 2.25 -4.62
C LEU A 50 4.62 1.56 -3.41
N PRO A 51 5.87 1.08 -3.53
CA PRO A 51 6.63 0.61 -2.37
C PRO A 51 6.78 1.75 -1.37
N VAL A 52 6.67 1.44 -0.07
CA VAL A 52 7.00 2.41 0.97
C VAL A 52 8.52 2.49 1.04
N SER A 53 9.10 3.65 0.75
CA SER A 53 10.55 3.83 0.92
C SER A 53 10.85 3.73 2.41
N SER A 54 11.61 2.72 2.82
CA SER A 54 12.27 2.72 4.13
C SER A 54 13.27 3.88 4.14
N SER A 55 12.82 5.07 4.54
CA SER A 55 13.71 6.21 4.75
C SER A 55 14.52 5.92 6.02
N GLY A 56 15.59 5.16 5.86
CA GLY A 56 16.39 4.63 6.96
C GLY A 56 17.68 4.04 6.44
N GLY A 57 18.63 4.89 6.04
CA GLY A 57 20.00 4.44 5.76
C GLY A 57 20.80 5.32 4.81
N LEU A 58 21.09 6.56 5.19
CA LEU A 58 22.33 7.24 4.75
C LEU A 58 22.69 8.39 5.72
N GLY A 59 22.83 8.03 6.99
CA GLY A 59 23.79 8.69 7.87
C GLY A 59 25.09 7.89 7.85
N ARG A 60 26.00 8.20 6.93
CA ARG A 60 27.44 7.87 7.01
C ARG A 60 28.23 8.76 6.03
N ARG A 61 28.70 9.90 6.52
CA ARG A 61 30.10 10.38 6.41
C ARG A 61 30.30 11.57 7.33
#